data_AF-A0A833DCC3-F1
#
_entry.id   AF-A0A833DCC3-F1
#
_cell.length_a   1.000
_cell.length_b   1.000
_cell.length_c   1.000
_cell.angle_alpha   90.00
_cell.angle_beta   90.00
_cell.angle_gamma   90.00
#
_symmetry.space_group_name_H-M   'P 1'
#
loop_
_entity.id
_entity.type
_entity.pdbx_description
1 polymer ?
#
loop_
_entity_poly.entity_id
_entity_poly.type
_entity_poly.pdbx_seq_one_letter_code
_entity_poly.pdbx_strand_id
1 'polypeptide(L)'
;MTEADAGRLEFMDERLFTIQGRFRDAFGWDEVDDRASAVALVKAVEDVRIALWSRSMREATLASLRGRLARGQPTAVLGAAVEPVEVISALAAGCSLVAADGGVGVLEELPASVAEVARQPLLLVVSDGDGGLERLLAVADRGVPFAVHAHGDNEQEWRTLLTEFADSATPPPLILTHQTPTTLRGADNPGGFTDGDRAACLLVALGCAREDIRLLGFQSDVVGRWSGDTDQQIKLRKLKWMDEVLDILFKSR
;
A
#
# COMPACT_ATOMS: atom_id res chain seq x y z
N MET A 1 16.79 -2.16 -20.43
CA MET A 1 16.77 -2.52 -19.00
C MET A 1 17.50 -3.84 -18.85
N THR A 2 18.61 -3.87 -18.11
CA THR A 2 19.31 -5.12 -17.77
C THR A 2 18.48 -5.88 -16.72
N GLU A 3 18.59 -7.22 -16.67
CA GLU A 3 17.89 -8.07 -15.69
C GLU A 3 18.10 -7.64 -14.22
N ALA A 4 19.15 -6.87 -13.94
CA ALA A 4 19.46 -6.35 -12.61
C ALA A 4 18.54 -5.20 -12.11
N ASP A 5 17.71 -4.59 -12.98
CA ASP A 5 16.77 -3.53 -12.60
C ASP A 5 15.30 -3.98 -12.54
N ALA A 6 15.00 -5.25 -12.83
CA ALA A 6 13.63 -5.75 -12.85
C ALA A 6 12.94 -5.74 -11.48
N GLY A 7 13.71 -5.68 -10.39
CA GLY A 7 13.24 -5.71 -9.00
C GLY A 7 13.30 -4.38 -8.24
N ARG A 8 13.65 -3.26 -8.87
CA ARG A 8 13.66 -1.93 -8.23
C ARG A 8 12.54 -1.04 -8.76
N LEU A 9 11.98 -0.20 -7.89
CA LEU A 9 11.03 0.85 -8.25
C LEU A 9 11.66 1.85 -9.22
N GLU A 10 10.89 2.36 -10.18
CA GLU A 10 11.38 3.39 -11.11
C GLU A 10 11.60 4.73 -10.40
N PHE A 11 12.50 5.55 -10.96
CA PHE A 11 12.75 6.89 -10.43
C PHE A 11 11.48 7.74 -10.52
N MET A 12 11.06 8.29 -9.38
CA MET A 12 9.88 9.13 -9.25
C MET A 12 10.25 10.60 -9.05
N ASP A 13 9.26 11.49 -9.17
CA ASP A 13 9.41 12.91 -8.90
C ASP A 13 10.00 13.15 -7.50
N GLU A 14 11.14 13.84 -7.42
CA GLU A 14 11.87 14.08 -6.17
C GLU A 14 10.99 14.73 -5.08
N ARG A 15 9.98 15.50 -5.50
CA ARG A 15 9.02 16.16 -4.60
C ARG A 15 8.25 15.16 -3.72
N LEU A 16 8.07 13.91 -4.18
CA LEU A 16 7.42 12.84 -3.42
C LEU A 16 8.26 12.34 -2.23
N PHE A 17 9.58 12.53 -2.27
CA PHE A 17 10.48 12.24 -1.16
C PHE A 17 10.65 13.46 -0.26
N THR A 18 10.77 14.65 -0.86
CA THR A 18 10.88 15.91 -0.10
C THR A 18 9.65 16.15 0.79
N ILE A 19 8.45 15.83 0.31
CA ILE A 19 7.22 16.01 1.09
C ILE A 19 7.15 15.11 2.33
N GLN A 20 7.78 13.93 2.33
CA GLN A 20 7.85 13.07 3.52
C GLN A 20 8.63 13.75 4.67
N GLY A 21 9.70 14.48 4.34
CA GLY A 21 10.42 15.29 5.33
C GLY A 21 9.55 16.42 5.90
N ARG A 22 8.87 17.17 5.03
CA ARG A 22 7.93 18.24 5.44
C ARG A 22 6.80 17.69 6.31
N PHE A 23 6.31 16.48 6.02
CA PHE A 23 5.31 15.81 6.82
C PHE A 23 5.85 15.55 8.22
N ARG A 24 7.00 14.87 8.34
CA ARG A 24 7.65 14.62 9.64
C ARG A 24 7.80 15.89 10.47
N ASP A 25 8.31 16.97 9.86
CA ASP A 25 8.47 18.27 10.52
C ASP A 25 7.14 18.83 11.05
N ALA A 26 6.05 18.69 10.30
CA ALA A 26 4.74 19.21 10.66
C ALA A 26 4.04 18.46 11.81
N PHE A 27 4.45 17.23 12.08
CA PHE A 27 3.94 16.41 13.17
C PHE A 27 4.96 16.20 14.31
N GLY A 28 6.18 16.73 14.16
CA GLY A 28 7.25 16.59 15.15
C GLY A 28 7.80 15.17 15.24
N TRP A 29 7.82 14.45 14.12
CA TRP A 29 8.32 13.08 14.04
C TRP A 29 9.75 13.01 13.52
N ASP A 30 10.50 12.00 13.95
CA ASP A 30 11.90 11.83 13.62
C ASP A 30 12.10 10.80 12.50
N GLU A 31 12.96 11.11 11.53
CA GLU A 31 13.38 10.16 10.49
C GLU A 31 14.11 8.96 11.10
N VAL A 32 14.79 9.14 12.24
CA VAL A 32 15.50 8.08 12.95
C VAL A 32 14.54 6.96 13.34
N ASP A 33 13.33 7.29 13.79
CA ASP A 33 12.32 6.31 14.19
C ASP A 33 11.77 5.56 12.96
N ASP A 34 11.44 6.29 11.89
CA ASP A 34 11.07 5.68 10.58
C ASP A 34 12.13 4.69 10.11
N ARG A 35 13.41 5.06 10.22
CA ARG A 35 14.54 4.23 9.79
C ARG A 35 14.73 3.02 10.70
N ALA A 36 14.58 3.17 12.00
CA ALA A 36 14.67 2.07 12.95
C ALA A 36 13.60 1.01 12.66
N SER A 37 12.35 1.45 12.48
CA SER A 37 11.21 0.58 12.13
C SER A 37 11.43 -0.13 10.79
N ALA A 38 11.89 0.58 9.76
CA ALA A 38 12.19 -0.01 8.45
C ALA A 38 13.28 -1.10 8.50
N VAL A 39 14.36 -0.86 9.24
CA VAL A 39 15.42 -1.86 9.44
C VAL A 39 14.89 -3.06 10.23
N ALA A 40 14.07 -2.83 11.26
CA ALA A 40 13.46 -3.87 12.05
C ALA A 40 12.49 -4.74 11.23
N LEU A 41 11.68 -4.13 10.35
CA LEU A 41 10.78 -4.84 9.44
C LEU A 41 11.54 -5.77 8.49
N VAL A 42 12.57 -5.24 7.81
CA VAL A 42 13.40 -6.05 6.90
C VAL A 42 14.04 -7.23 7.64
N LYS A 43 14.59 -6.97 8.83
CA LYS A 43 15.19 -8.01 9.66
C LYS A 43 14.15 -9.07 10.07
N ALA A 44 12.98 -8.66 10.54
CA ALA A 44 11.92 -9.58 10.97
C ALA A 44 11.49 -10.54 9.85
N VAL A 45 11.33 -10.03 8.62
CA VAL A 45 10.97 -10.84 7.45
C VAL A 45 12.10 -11.79 7.04
N GLU A 46 13.37 -11.36 7.17
CA GLU A 46 14.53 -12.17 6.77
C GLU A 46 14.98 -13.21 7.79
N ASP A 47 14.66 -13.00 9.07
CA ASP A 47 14.92 -13.96 10.14
C ASP A 47 13.94 -15.15 10.10
N VAL A 48 12.80 -15.01 9.41
CA VAL A 48 11.76 -16.04 9.27
C VAL A 48 12.01 -16.92 8.04
N ARG A 49 11.87 -18.24 8.20
CA ARG A 49 12.09 -19.23 7.12
C ARG A 49 10.84 -19.50 6.29
N ILE A 50 10.21 -18.46 5.77
CA ILE A 50 9.10 -18.57 4.80
C ILE A 50 9.64 -18.34 3.39
N ALA A 51 9.54 -19.33 2.51
CA ALA A 51 10.13 -19.28 1.17
C ALA A 51 9.62 -18.08 0.35
N LEU A 52 8.32 -17.80 0.42
CA LEU A 52 7.67 -16.66 -0.26
C LEU A 52 8.18 -15.29 0.22
N TRP A 53 8.81 -15.23 1.40
CA TRP A 53 9.31 -14.01 1.99
C TRP A 53 10.79 -13.77 1.70
N SER A 54 11.48 -14.74 1.10
CA SER A 54 12.87 -14.56 0.66
C SER A 54 13.01 -13.36 -0.28
N ARG A 55 14.19 -12.70 -0.26
CA ARG A 55 14.45 -11.51 -1.09
C ARG A 55 14.11 -11.75 -2.57
N SER A 56 14.53 -12.88 -3.12
CA SER A 56 14.25 -13.25 -4.52
C SER A 56 12.76 -13.41 -4.80
N MET A 57 11.98 -13.94 -3.84
CA MET A 57 10.52 -14.06 -4.01
C MET A 57 9.84 -12.69 -3.90
N ARG A 58 10.28 -11.80 -3.01
CA ARG A 58 9.78 -10.43 -2.95
C ARG A 58 10.04 -9.66 -4.25
N GLU A 59 11.25 -9.79 -4.82
CA GLU A 59 11.61 -9.23 -6.13
C GLU A 59 10.75 -9.83 -7.26
N ALA A 60 10.49 -11.14 -7.23
CA ALA A 60 9.61 -11.81 -8.19
C ALA A 60 8.14 -11.35 -8.08
N THR A 61 7.64 -11.11 -6.86
CA THR A 61 6.31 -10.54 -6.61
C THR A 61 6.22 -9.14 -7.22
N LEU A 62 7.21 -8.29 -7.00
CA LEU A 62 7.27 -6.94 -7.58
C LEU A 62 7.28 -6.98 -9.12
N ALA A 63 8.12 -7.84 -9.70
CA ALA A 63 8.21 -8.01 -11.15
C ALA A 63 6.90 -8.54 -11.77
N SER A 64 6.22 -9.46 -11.09
CA SER A 64 4.91 -9.97 -11.50
C SER A 64 3.84 -8.87 -11.51
N LEU A 65 3.78 -8.05 -10.46
CA LEU A 65 2.87 -6.89 -10.39
C LEU A 65 3.16 -5.89 -11.51
N ARG A 66 4.43 -5.52 -11.72
CA ARG A 66 4.85 -4.67 -12.85
C ARG A 66 4.37 -5.23 -14.19
N GLY A 67 4.54 -6.53 -14.44
CA GLY A 67 4.08 -7.18 -15.66
C GLY A 67 2.55 -7.21 -15.83
N ARG A 68 1.78 -7.23 -14.74
CA ARG A 68 0.31 -7.11 -14.78
C ARG A 68 -0.11 -5.68 -15.09
N LEU A 69 0.49 -4.69 -14.42
CA LEU A 69 0.18 -3.27 -14.58
C LEU A 69 0.57 -2.73 -15.96
N ALA A 70 1.69 -3.21 -16.53
CA ALA A 70 2.15 -2.83 -17.87
C ALA A 70 1.19 -3.23 -19.02
N ARG A 71 0.15 -4.02 -18.74
CA ARG A 71 -0.90 -4.36 -19.71
C ARG A 71 -1.86 -3.20 -20.00
N GLY A 72 -1.76 -2.09 -19.25
CA GLY A 72 -2.60 -0.90 -19.44
C GLY A 72 -4.06 -1.12 -19.02
N GLN A 73 -4.30 -2.05 -18.09
CA GLN A 73 -5.63 -2.19 -17.51
C GLN A 73 -5.84 -1.09 -16.47
N PRO A 74 -6.98 -0.37 -16.50
CA PRO A 74 -7.31 0.59 -15.44
C PRO A 74 -7.20 -0.07 -14.07
N THR A 75 -6.67 0.66 -13.09
CA THR A 75 -6.46 0.15 -11.74
C THR A 75 -7.07 1.12 -10.74
N ALA A 76 -7.99 0.63 -9.91
CA ALA A 76 -8.62 1.40 -8.86
C ALA A 76 -7.91 1.17 -7.52
N VAL A 77 -7.51 2.26 -6.86
CA VAL A 77 -7.05 2.25 -5.48
C VAL A 77 -8.26 2.48 -4.57
N LEU A 78 -8.46 1.60 -3.62
CA LEU A 78 -9.55 1.65 -2.63
C LEU A 78 -9.03 2.36 -1.37
N GLY A 79 -9.40 3.62 -1.19
CA GLY A 79 -9.09 4.42 0.00
C GLY A 79 -10.08 4.18 1.14
N ALA A 80 -9.84 4.83 2.28
CA ALA A 80 -10.61 4.59 3.50
C ALA A 80 -12.08 5.07 3.46
N ALA A 81 -12.44 5.97 2.54
CA ALA A 81 -13.82 6.46 2.39
C ALA A 81 -14.57 5.78 1.24
N VAL A 82 -14.08 4.63 0.76
CA VAL A 82 -14.64 3.96 -0.42
C VAL A 82 -15.99 3.30 -0.12
N GLU A 83 -16.91 3.45 -1.07
CA GLU A 83 -18.26 2.89 -1.00
C GLU A 83 -18.47 1.73 -2.00
N PRO A 84 -19.39 0.77 -1.71
CA PRO A 84 -19.58 -0.40 -2.55
C PRO A 84 -19.96 -0.04 -4.00
N VAL A 85 -20.71 1.04 -4.19
CA VAL A 85 -21.11 1.54 -5.50
C VAL A 85 -19.91 1.93 -6.37
N GLU A 86 -18.89 2.56 -5.78
CA GLU A 86 -17.67 2.94 -6.50
C GLU A 86 -16.91 1.70 -6.98
N VAL A 87 -16.81 0.68 -6.13
CA VAL A 87 -16.14 -0.59 -6.45
C VAL A 87 -16.89 -1.33 -7.55
N ILE A 88 -18.22 -1.40 -7.47
CA ILE A 88 -19.06 -2.01 -8.51
C ILE A 88 -18.83 -1.31 -9.86
N SER A 89 -18.83 0.03 -9.88
CA SER A 89 -18.56 0.80 -11.10
C SER A 89 -17.16 0.57 -11.65
N ALA A 90 -16.14 0.47 -10.78
CA ALA A 90 -14.77 0.18 -11.19
C ALA A 90 -14.65 -1.23 -11.80
N LEU A 91 -15.24 -2.24 -11.18
CA LEU A 91 -15.28 -3.61 -11.70
C LEU A 91 -16.00 -3.69 -13.05
N ALA A 92 -17.13 -3.00 -13.20
CA ALA A 92 -17.85 -2.92 -14.47
C ALA A 92 -17.03 -2.26 -15.59
N ALA A 93 -16.13 -1.34 -15.23
CA ALA A 93 -15.17 -0.72 -16.14
C ALA A 93 -13.91 -1.56 -16.39
N GLY A 94 -13.85 -2.78 -15.87
CA GLY A 94 -12.71 -3.70 -16.04
C GLY A 94 -11.49 -3.35 -15.21
N CYS A 95 -11.66 -2.62 -14.10
CA CYS A 95 -10.53 -2.23 -13.27
C CYS A 95 -9.94 -3.43 -12.51
N SER A 96 -8.61 -3.48 -12.45
CA SER A 96 -7.92 -4.16 -11.35
C SER A 96 -8.07 -3.35 -10.06
N LEU A 97 -7.94 -3.99 -8.90
CA LEU A 97 -8.09 -3.34 -7.59
C LEU A 97 -6.78 -3.39 -6.80
N VAL A 98 -6.47 -2.31 -6.08
CA VAL A 98 -5.46 -2.25 -5.02
C VAL A 98 -6.12 -1.66 -3.79
N ALA A 99 -6.03 -2.32 -2.65
CA ALA A 99 -6.61 -1.81 -1.42
C ALA A 99 -5.55 -1.10 -0.57
N ALA A 100 -5.89 0.08 -0.06
CA ALA A 100 -5.12 0.76 0.97
C ALA A 100 -5.68 0.34 2.33
N ASP A 101 -4.98 -0.60 2.95
CA ASP A 101 -5.18 -1.04 4.34
C ASP A 101 -6.66 -1.33 4.65
N GLY A 102 -7.29 -0.61 5.58
CA GLY A 102 -8.68 -0.82 5.94
C GLY A 102 -9.67 -0.65 4.79
N GLY A 103 -9.32 0.08 3.73
CA GLY A 103 -10.12 0.21 2.50
C GLY A 103 -10.48 -1.14 1.86
N VAL A 104 -9.81 -2.23 2.22
CA VAL A 104 -10.20 -3.59 1.83
C VAL A 104 -11.57 -4.02 2.37
N GLY A 105 -12.01 -3.44 3.49
CA GLY A 105 -13.26 -3.81 4.16
C GLY A 105 -14.52 -3.59 3.31
N VAL A 106 -14.47 -2.66 2.34
CA VAL A 106 -15.59 -2.43 1.41
C VAL A 106 -15.97 -3.68 0.61
N LEU A 107 -15.02 -4.61 0.41
CA LEU A 107 -15.25 -5.84 -0.35
C LEU A 107 -16.22 -6.80 0.37
N GLU A 108 -16.36 -6.68 1.69
CA GLU A 108 -17.29 -7.49 2.50
C GLU A 108 -18.74 -7.03 2.35
N GLU A 109 -18.95 -5.77 1.96
CA GLU A 109 -20.28 -5.18 1.77
C GLU A 109 -20.78 -5.29 0.32
N LEU A 110 -19.96 -5.84 -0.58
CA LEU A 110 -20.37 -6.09 -1.95
C LEU A 110 -21.48 -7.17 -1.99
N PRO A 111 -22.46 -7.05 -2.89
CA PRO A 111 -23.41 -8.12 -3.14
C PRO A 111 -22.65 -9.43 -3.44
N ALA A 112 -23.12 -10.58 -2.94
CA ALA A 112 -22.39 -11.85 -3.04
C ALA A 112 -21.97 -12.20 -4.49
N SER A 113 -22.83 -11.89 -5.48
CA SER A 113 -22.52 -12.08 -6.91
C SER A 113 -21.36 -11.22 -7.40
N VAL A 114 -21.18 -10.03 -6.84
CA VAL A 114 -20.07 -9.11 -7.14
C VAL A 114 -18.85 -9.47 -6.32
N ALA A 115 -19.02 -9.84 -5.04
CA ALA A 115 -17.92 -10.18 -4.14
C ALA A 115 -17.10 -11.36 -4.68
N GLU A 116 -17.72 -12.36 -5.29
CA GLU A 116 -17.02 -13.45 -5.99
C GLU A 116 -16.16 -12.93 -7.16
N VAL A 117 -16.70 -11.98 -7.94
CA VAL A 117 -16.01 -11.39 -9.10
C VAL A 117 -14.90 -10.42 -8.67
N ALA A 118 -15.09 -9.71 -7.57
CA ALA A 118 -14.14 -8.74 -7.03
C ALA A 118 -12.86 -9.38 -6.47
N ARG A 119 -12.86 -10.70 -6.23
CA ARG A 119 -11.71 -11.44 -5.70
C ARG A 119 -10.55 -11.58 -6.67
N GLN A 120 -10.82 -11.83 -7.94
CA GLN A 120 -9.76 -11.99 -8.96
C GLN A 120 -9.00 -10.69 -9.32
N PRO A 121 -9.66 -9.52 -9.39
CA PRO A 121 -8.97 -8.28 -9.74
C PRO A 121 -8.18 -7.65 -8.58
N LEU A 122 -8.30 -8.10 -7.32
CA LEU A 122 -7.48 -7.57 -6.22
C LEU A 122 -6.01 -8.00 -6.39
N LEU A 123 -5.16 -7.04 -6.73
CA LEU A 123 -3.75 -7.27 -7.07
C LEU A 123 -2.83 -7.23 -5.87
N LEU A 124 -3.12 -6.34 -4.92
CA LEU A 124 -2.22 -5.93 -3.85
C LEU A 124 -3.04 -5.27 -2.73
N VAL A 125 -2.61 -5.49 -1.49
CA VAL A 125 -2.97 -4.65 -0.35
C VAL A 125 -1.73 -3.87 0.10
N VAL A 126 -1.85 -2.56 0.31
CA VAL A 126 -0.80 -1.71 0.88
C VAL A 126 -1.22 -1.35 2.30
N SER A 127 -0.44 -1.73 3.31
CA SER A 127 -0.89 -1.66 4.70
C SER A 127 0.26 -1.40 5.67
N ASP A 128 0.02 -0.56 6.67
CA ASP A 128 0.85 -0.37 7.86
C ASP A 128 0.51 -1.36 9.00
N GLY A 129 -0.61 -2.08 8.87
CA GLY A 129 -1.11 -3.09 9.78
C GLY A 129 -2.28 -2.67 10.65
N ASP A 130 -2.80 -1.44 10.54
CA ASP A 130 -3.84 -0.90 11.44
C ASP A 130 -5.30 -1.00 10.92
N GLY A 131 -5.49 -1.44 9.67
CA GLY A 131 -6.78 -1.47 8.95
C GLY A 131 -7.81 -2.51 9.33
N GLY A 132 -7.64 -3.15 10.49
CA GLY A 132 -8.48 -4.27 10.93
C GLY A 132 -7.89 -5.62 10.53
N LEU A 133 -7.12 -6.19 11.46
CA LEU A 133 -6.36 -7.43 11.31
C LEU A 133 -7.16 -8.59 10.69
N GLU A 134 -8.37 -8.87 11.19
CA GLU A 134 -9.21 -9.98 10.68
C GLU A 134 -9.47 -9.88 9.17
N ARG A 135 -9.70 -8.66 8.65
CA ARG A 135 -9.97 -8.44 7.22
C ARG A 135 -8.71 -8.60 6.39
N LEU A 136 -7.58 -8.10 6.88
CA LEU A 136 -6.28 -8.26 6.25
C LEU A 136 -5.89 -9.76 6.16
N LEU A 137 -6.13 -10.53 7.22
CA LEU A 137 -5.90 -11.98 7.24
C LEU A 137 -6.79 -12.74 6.25
N ALA A 138 -8.09 -12.40 6.18
CA ALA A 138 -9.02 -13.02 5.24
C ALA A 138 -8.62 -12.81 3.76
N VAL A 139 -7.90 -11.72 3.46
CA VAL A 139 -7.36 -11.42 2.13
C VAL A 139 -6.02 -12.12 1.91
N ALA A 140 -5.17 -12.15 2.93
CA ALA A 140 -3.88 -12.85 2.92
C ALA A 140 -4.04 -14.35 2.66
N ASP A 141 -5.01 -15.01 3.29
CA ASP A 141 -5.31 -16.44 3.10
C ASP A 141 -5.71 -16.80 1.66
N ARG A 142 -6.01 -15.79 0.82
CA ARG A 142 -6.30 -15.97 -0.61
C ARG A 142 -5.06 -15.81 -1.49
N GLY A 143 -3.89 -15.60 -0.90
CA GLY A 143 -2.62 -15.42 -1.60
C GLY A 143 -2.45 -14.06 -2.26
N VAL A 144 -3.27 -13.06 -1.89
CA VAL A 144 -3.08 -11.68 -2.35
C VAL A 144 -1.78 -11.13 -1.77
N PRO A 145 -0.87 -10.56 -2.59
CA PRO A 145 0.35 -9.93 -2.09
C PRO A 145 0.06 -8.74 -1.17
N PHE A 146 0.96 -8.51 -0.22
CA PHE A 146 0.93 -7.34 0.66
C PHE A 146 2.19 -6.50 0.48
N ALA A 147 2.03 -5.19 0.29
CA ALA A 147 3.07 -4.20 0.49
C ALA A 147 2.98 -3.71 1.95
N VAL A 148 3.72 -4.37 2.83
CA VAL A 148 3.81 -4.01 4.25
C VAL A 148 4.79 -2.85 4.37
N HIS A 149 4.42 -1.84 5.14
CA HIS A 149 5.28 -0.66 5.28
C HIS A 149 5.55 -0.26 6.72
N ALA A 150 6.77 0.23 6.94
CA ALA A 150 7.27 0.61 8.25
C ALA A 150 7.49 2.13 8.35
N HIS A 151 7.06 2.67 9.49
CA HIS A 151 7.30 4.03 9.95
C HIS A 151 7.48 4.06 11.49
N GLY A 152 7.81 5.22 12.04
CA GLY A 152 8.34 5.34 13.40
C GLY A 152 7.43 4.89 14.54
N ASP A 153 6.13 4.83 14.32
CA ASP A 153 5.11 4.54 15.34
C ASP A 153 4.26 3.28 15.07
N ASN A 154 4.52 2.51 14.00
CA ASN A 154 3.72 1.30 13.67
C ASN A 154 4.41 -0.05 13.89
N GLU A 155 5.49 -0.10 14.68
CA GLU A 155 6.24 -1.35 14.87
C GLU A 155 5.39 -2.48 15.48
N GLN A 156 4.46 -2.14 16.37
CA GLN A 156 3.59 -3.13 16.97
C GLN A 156 2.62 -3.73 15.94
N GLU A 157 2.06 -2.89 15.09
CA GLU A 157 1.06 -3.21 14.08
C GLU A 157 1.64 -4.15 13.02
N TRP A 158 2.77 -3.78 12.39
CA TRP A 158 3.37 -4.65 11.39
C TRP A 158 3.95 -5.94 12.01
N ARG A 159 4.41 -5.92 13.27
CA ARG A 159 4.85 -7.15 13.96
C ARG A 159 3.70 -8.11 14.15
N THR A 160 2.58 -7.63 14.68
CA THR A 160 1.38 -8.43 14.86
C THR A 160 0.92 -9.00 13.52
N LEU A 161 0.85 -8.17 12.47
CA LEU A 161 0.48 -8.63 11.14
C LEU A 161 1.40 -9.74 10.61
N LEU A 162 2.73 -9.56 10.72
CA LEU A 162 3.69 -10.57 10.28
C LEU A 162 3.62 -11.86 11.08
N THR A 163 3.37 -11.78 12.40
CA THR A 163 3.18 -12.98 13.23
C THR A 163 1.98 -13.79 12.74
N GLU A 164 0.83 -13.15 12.56
CA GLU A 164 -0.38 -13.84 12.07
C GLU A 164 -0.21 -14.38 10.64
N PHE A 165 0.45 -13.62 9.76
CA PHE A 165 0.78 -14.13 8.42
C PHE A 165 1.71 -15.33 8.45
N ALA A 166 2.67 -15.37 9.37
CA ALA A 166 3.60 -16.49 9.50
C ALA A 166 2.92 -17.75 10.07
N ASP A 167 1.89 -17.57 10.89
CA ASP A 167 1.10 -18.65 11.47
C ASP A 167 0.03 -19.19 10.50
N SER A 168 -0.32 -18.44 9.43
CA SER A 168 -1.19 -18.92 8.36
C SER A 168 -0.57 -20.11 7.61
N ALA A 169 -1.42 -21.07 7.21
CA ALA A 169 -1.01 -22.20 6.37
C ALA A 169 -0.52 -21.75 4.98
N THR A 170 -0.94 -20.56 4.54
CA THR A 170 -0.58 -19.98 3.24
C THR A 170 -0.17 -18.51 3.42
N PRO A 171 1.05 -18.24 3.94
CA PRO A 171 1.53 -16.87 4.12
C PRO A 171 1.49 -16.09 2.80
N PRO A 172 1.05 -14.83 2.78
CA PRO A 172 0.97 -14.05 1.55
C PRO A 172 2.39 -13.70 1.04
N PRO A 173 2.56 -13.48 -0.28
CA PRO A 173 3.75 -12.84 -0.82
C PRO A 173 3.89 -11.41 -0.27
N LEU A 174 5.13 -10.98 -0.01
CA LEU A 174 5.41 -9.65 0.57
C LEU A 174 6.23 -8.76 -0.37
N ILE A 175 5.92 -7.48 -0.30
CA ILE A 175 6.77 -6.35 -0.69
C ILE A 175 6.96 -5.52 0.57
N LEU A 176 8.16 -5.01 0.81
CA LEU A 176 8.45 -4.19 1.97
C LEU A 176 8.68 -2.76 1.51
N THR A 177 8.00 -1.80 2.14
CA THR A 177 8.22 -0.38 1.86
C THR A 177 8.47 0.45 3.11
N HIS A 178 9.02 1.65 2.93
CA HIS A 178 9.34 2.58 4.02
C HIS A 178 9.21 4.03 3.54
N GLN A 179 9.53 5.01 4.39
CA GLN A 179 9.42 6.45 4.07
C GLN A 179 10.66 7.28 4.43
N THR A 180 11.83 6.67 4.33
CA THR A 180 13.11 7.32 4.61
C THR A 180 13.85 7.68 3.31
N PRO A 181 14.63 8.78 3.28
CA PRO A 181 15.36 9.20 2.09
C PRO A 181 16.56 8.30 1.78
N THR A 182 17.05 7.55 2.77
CA THR A 182 18.18 6.64 2.59
C THR A 182 17.74 5.31 1.99
N THR A 183 18.44 4.83 0.96
CA THR A 183 18.22 3.50 0.39
C THR A 183 18.39 2.41 1.45
N LEU A 184 17.44 1.49 1.54
CA LEU A 184 17.49 0.34 2.43
C LEU A 184 17.48 -0.96 1.62
N ARG A 185 18.45 -1.84 1.84
CA ARG A 185 18.53 -3.07 1.04
C ARG A 185 17.45 -4.08 1.46
N GLY A 186 16.39 -4.22 0.66
CA GLY A 186 15.34 -5.22 0.87
C GLY A 186 13.97 -4.64 1.20
N ALA A 187 13.85 -3.32 1.21
CA ALA A 187 12.61 -2.54 1.23
C ALA A 187 12.81 -1.26 0.41
N ASP A 188 11.75 -0.76 -0.24
CA ASP A 188 11.83 0.42 -1.09
C ASP A 188 10.99 1.58 -0.55
N ASN A 189 11.38 2.82 -0.83
CA ASN A 189 10.52 3.99 -0.59
C ASN A 189 9.82 4.36 -1.90
N PRO A 190 8.51 4.08 -2.06
CA PRO A 190 7.75 4.52 -3.23
C PRO A 190 7.37 6.01 -3.16
N GLY A 191 7.57 6.70 -2.04
CA GLY A 191 6.88 7.96 -1.74
C GLY A 191 5.56 7.70 -1.01
N GLY A 192 4.77 8.75 -0.83
CA GLY A 192 3.56 8.70 -0.02
C GLY A 192 3.83 8.67 1.48
N PHE A 193 2.78 8.91 2.25
CA PHE A 193 2.77 8.92 3.70
C PHE A 193 1.62 8.08 4.26
N THR A 194 0.42 8.21 3.69
CA THR A 194 -0.74 7.37 4.05
C THR A 194 -0.79 6.11 3.19
N ASP A 195 -1.50 5.06 3.61
CA ASP A 195 -1.65 3.83 2.81
C ASP A 195 -2.15 4.12 1.40
N GLY A 196 -3.11 5.06 1.27
CA GLY A 196 -3.76 5.42 0.02
C GLY A 196 -2.83 6.11 -0.98
N ASP A 197 -2.15 7.18 -0.55
CA ASP A 197 -1.20 7.88 -1.44
C ASP A 197 0.05 7.02 -1.71
N ARG A 198 0.48 6.17 -0.77
CA ARG A 198 1.58 5.22 -0.94
C ARG A 198 1.22 4.17 -1.98
N ALA A 199 -0.02 3.67 -1.96
CA ALA A 199 -0.51 2.76 -2.99
C ALA A 199 -0.48 3.40 -4.39
N ALA A 200 -0.93 4.66 -4.51
CA ALA A 200 -0.86 5.39 -5.78
C ALA A 200 0.59 5.61 -6.23
N CYS A 201 1.49 5.99 -5.33
CA CYS A 201 2.91 6.18 -5.62
C CYS A 201 3.56 4.86 -6.08
N LEU A 202 3.30 3.76 -5.37
CA LEU A 202 3.80 2.43 -5.71
C LEU A 202 3.32 1.98 -7.09
N LEU A 203 2.05 2.22 -7.45
CA LEU A 203 1.53 1.91 -8.79
C LEU A 203 2.28 2.66 -9.89
N VAL A 204 2.51 3.97 -9.71
CA VAL A 204 3.28 4.77 -10.66
C VAL A 204 4.74 4.29 -10.74
N ALA A 205 5.36 3.97 -9.60
CA ALA A 205 6.72 3.43 -9.52
C ALA A 205 6.88 2.05 -10.20
N LEU A 206 5.78 1.32 -10.33
CA LEU A 206 5.68 0.05 -11.03
C LEU A 206 5.33 0.21 -12.52
N GLY A 207 5.26 1.45 -13.03
CA GLY A 207 5.02 1.74 -14.44
C GLY A 207 3.54 1.83 -14.83
N CYS A 208 2.62 1.89 -13.88
CA CYS A 208 1.21 2.17 -14.18
C CYS A 208 1.08 3.62 -14.68
N ALA A 209 0.42 3.81 -15.83
CA ALA A 209 0.15 5.13 -16.36
C ALA A 209 -0.80 5.89 -15.42
N ARG A 210 -0.58 7.18 -15.23
CA ARG A 210 -1.32 7.97 -14.24
C ARG A 210 -2.81 8.05 -14.61
N GLU A 211 -3.09 8.17 -15.89
CA GLU A 211 -4.43 8.17 -16.49
C GLU A 211 -5.21 6.86 -16.27
N ASP A 212 -4.51 5.75 -16.01
CA ASP A 212 -5.12 4.45 -15.73
C ASP A 212 -5.42 4.24 -14.24
N ILE A 213 -4.89 5.09 -13.36
CA ILE A 213 -5.13 4.99 -11.91
C ILE A 213 -6.39 5.75 -11.53
N ARG A 214 -7.35 5.04 -10.94
CA ARG A 214 -8.57 5.62 -10.36
C ARG A 214 -8.47 5.59 -8.85
N LEU A 215 -8.89 6.66 -8.20
CA LEU A 215 -8.83 6.77 -6.75
C LEU A 215 -10.25 6.81 -6.21
N LEU A 216 -10.64 5.77 -5.47
CA LEU A 216 -11.98 5.61 -4.94
C LEU A 216 -11.96 5.83 -3.43
N GLY A 217 -12.90 6.62 -2.90
CA GLY A 217 -12.90 6.92 -1.47
C GLY A 217 -11.71 7.75 -0.96
N PHE A 218 -11.14 8.60 -1.81
CA PHE A 218 -10.09 9.56 -1.42
C PHE A 218 -10.75 10.90 -1.09
N GLN A 219 -10.86 11.20 0.20
CA GLN A 219 -11.42 12.45 0.72
C GLN A 219 -10.43 13.07 1.71
N SER A 220 -10.35 14.40 1.74
CA SER A 220 -9.42 15.12 2.63
C SER A 220 -10.10 15.99 3.68
N ASP A 221 -11.42 16.00 3.67
CA ASP A 221 -12.29 16.73 4.58
C ASP A 221 -13.16 15.80 5.44
N VAL A 222 -13.15 14.49 5.18
CA VAL A 222 -13.89 13.48 5.92
C VAL A 222 -13.00 12.29 6.25
N VAL A 223 -13.08 11.81 7.49
CA VAL A 223 -12.45 10.55 7.89
C VAL A 223 -13.32 9.40 7.36
N GLY A 224 -12.77 8.61 6.43
CA GLY A 224 -13.46 7.48 5.85
C GLY A 224 -13.77 6.38 6.88
N ARG A 225 -14.88 5.68 6.70
CA ARG A 225 -15.37 4.62 7.62
C ARG A 225 -14.44 3.43 7.78
N TRP A 226 -13.51 3.25 6.84
CA TRP A 226 -12.49 2.21 6.87
C TRP A 226 -11.14 2.70 7.40
N SER A 227 -11.10 3.87 8.05
CA SER A 227 -9.90 4.32 8.73
C SER A 227 -9.69 3.49 10.01
N GLY A 228 -8.44 3.13 10.30
CA GLY A 228 -8.04 2.57 11.61
C GLY A 228 -8.37 3.51 12.78
N ASP A 229 -8.21 3.01 14.01
CA ASP A 229 -8.46 3.77 15.23
C ASP A 229 -7.50 4.96 15.33
N THR A 230 -8.03 6.18 15.30
CA THR A 230 -7.20 7.37 15.14
C THR A 230 -7.88 8.63 15.68
N ASP A 231 -7.07 9.58 16.14
CA ASP A 231 -7.54 10.91 16.47
C ASP A 231 -8.03 11.63 15.20
N GLN A 232 -9.30 12.01 15.18
CA GLN A 232 -9.94 12.60 14.00
C GLN A 232 -9.25 13.88 13.53
N GLN A 233 -8.77 14.74 14.44
CA GLN A 233 -8.12 16.00 14.07
C GLN A 233 -6.76 15.76 13.45
N ILE A 234 -5.97 14.84 14.03
CA ILE A 234 -4.70 14.42 13.48
C ILE A 234 -4.92 13.79 12.10
N LYS A 235 -5.89 12.88 11.96
CA LYS A 235 -6.19 12.21 10.68
C LYS A 235 -6.59 13.20 9.59
N LEU A 236 -7.48 14.16 9.86
CA LEU A 236 -7.86 15.19 8.89
C LEU A 236 -6.66 16.03 8.43
N ARG A 237 -5.72 16.35 9.35
CA ARG A 237 -4.46 16.99 8.97
C ARG A 237 -3.64 16.09 8.05
N LYS A 238 -3.47 14.80 8.37
CA LYS A 238 -2.76 13.82 7.51
C LYS A 238 -3.39 13.75 6.11
N LEU A 239 -4.71 13.80 5.99
CA LEU A 239 -5.39 13.71 4.69
C LEU A 239 -5.16 14.95 3.80
N LYS A 240 -4.85 16.13 4.36
CA LYS A 240 -4.41 17.28 3.55
C LYS A 240 -3.02 17.07 2.93
N TRP A 241 -2.14 16.37 3.64
CA TRP A 241 -0.86 15.97 3.07
C TRP A 241 -1.02 14.89 2.00
N MET A 242 -1.95 13.94 2.20
CA MET A 242 -2.33 12.99 1.17
C MET A 242 -2.71 13.73 -0.12
N ASP A 243 -3.58 14.74 -0.07
CA ASP A 243 -3.91 15.57 -1.23
C ASP A 243 -2.67 16.22 -1.89
N GLU A 244 -1.75 16.79 -1.11
CA GLU A 244 -0.51 17.38 -1.67
C GLU A 244 0.35 16.32 -2.41
N VAL A 245 0.51 15.11 -1.85
CA VAL A 245 1.24 14.01 -2.51
C VAL A 245 0.56 13.64 -3.83
N LEU A 246 -0.75 13.54 -3.77
CA LEU A 246 -1.62 13.19 -4.87
C LEU A 246 -1.61 14.25 -5.99
N ASP A 247 -1.49 15.54 -5.67
CA ASP A 247 -1.32 16.62 -6.64
C ASP A 247 0.05 16.58 -7.32
N ILE A 248 1.12 16.26 -6.58
CA ILE A 248 2.45 16.01 -7.15
C ILE A 248 2.37 14.85 -8.14
N LEU A 249 1.65 13.78 -7.79
CA LEU A 249 1.59 12.56 -8.58
C LEU A 249 0.79 12.72 -9.87
N PHE A 250 -0.38 13.38 -9.82
CA PHE A 250 -1.33 13.43 -10.95
C PHE A 250 -1.30 14.73 -11.76
N LYS A 251 -0.42 15.69 -11.44
CA LYS A 251 -0.36 17.03 -12.07
C LYS A 251 -1.74 17.71 -12.09
N SER A 252 -2.10 18.28 -10.94
CA SER A 252 -3.32 19.10 -10.72
C SER A 252 -4.61 18.41 -11.13
N ARG A 253 -5.22 17.74 -10.15
CA ARG A 253 -6.60 17.27 -10.22
C ARG A 253 -7.61 18.42 -10.26
#